data_AF-A0A1H6T5P8-F1
#
_entry.id   AF-A0A1H6T5P8-F1
#
_cell.length_a   1.000
_cell.length_b   1.000
_cell.length_c   1.000
_cell.angle_alpha   90.00
_cell.angle_beta   90.00
_cell.angle_gamma   90.00
#
_symmetry.space_group_name_H-M   'P 1'
#
loop_
_entity.id
_entity.type
_entity.pdbx_description
1 polymer ?
#
loop_
_entity_poly.entity_id
_entity_poly.type
_entity_poly.pdbx_seq_one_letter_code
_entity_poly.pdbx_strand_id
1 'polypeptide(L)'
;MKTHFRNVYFLSLFAAGIFTNTSNAVFAQCSSTTVLTVPSTYLSNELVGNGNFNAIIFGNLHATGGDSEGRLVVAGDFTAPGSYSVGSGGGRDATPNTDNFIVNGIFTNANNWGMTGNFVYNEASVNTQFPTHPAGTGVNKGPGNTDLLAYANLKTYYKDLSVTLSNLTPNGIVTYSPYNFVTIDLTGTSTSLNVFSVTLPLDKPFGININVPANSSVLINVTNKNVFVDGGAINGGQAEKTLFNFPSATDISLKSFALQGQLLAPLATLSGDGGNINGQAVIGGNVTQKNGFEFHNYCSSFPMPTVTPLPVTLTAFTAAKEGSQALLNWETTLEANSDRFEIQHSANAKEWNLIGTVASKGESKSLVRYQFVHSNPVNGQNYYRLKMIDMDGTYAFSRVQDVVINTPSVVTAYPNPVVSDLTIETNDLSKVKGIYLINAAGQKIAMSISSDKIDMSKVRAGIYILEVNQTNGAVSTTKIVKQ
;
A
#
# COMPACT_ATOMS: atom_id res chain seq x y z
N MET A 1 74.13 -3.17 -50.59
CA MET A 1 72.97 -3.10 -51.50
C MET A 1 71.71 -3.13 -50.65
N LYS A 2 70.86 -2.11 -50.79
CA LYS A 2 69.59 -1.97 -50.06
C LYS A 2 68.61 -3.05 -50.53
N THR A 3 67.97 -3.76 -49.61
CA THR A 3 66.74 -4.50 -49.87
C THR A 3 65.78 -4.32 -48.69
N HIS A 4 64.56 -3.93 -49.04
CA HIS A 4 63.50 -3.46 -48.16
C HIS A 4 62.85 -4.57 -47.33
N PHE A 5 62.61 -4.28 -46.05
CA PHE A 5 61.65 -5.01 -45.22
C PHE A 5 60.22 -4.71 -45.69
N ARG A 6 59.44 -5.76 -45.99
CA ARG A 6 57.98 -5.72 -46.13
C ARG A 6 57.37 -6.45 -44.93
N ASN A 7 56.64 -5.71 -44.09
CA ASN A 7 55.81 -6.28 -43.03
C ASN A 7 54.64 -7.04 -43.64
N VAL A 8 54.49 -8.31 -43.28
CA VAL A 8 53.33 -9.15 -43.59
C VAL A 8 52.41 -9.14 -42.37
N TYR A 9 51.24 -8.52 -42.50
CA TYR A 9 50.16 -8.64 -41.52
C TYR A 9 49.34 -9.89 -41.84
N PHE A 10 49.23 -10.80 -40.87
CA PHE A 10 48.32 -11.94 -40.94
C PHE A 10 46.87 -11.44 -40.74
N LEU A 11 46.05 -11.61 -41.77
CA LEU A 11 44.58 -11.51 -41.68
C LEU A 11 44.05 -12.85 -41.18
N SER A 12 43.49 -12.91 -39.97
CA SER A 12 42.67 -14.03 -39.54
C SER A 12 41.22 -13.81 -39.98
N LEU A 13 40.75 -14.63 -40.92
CA LEU A 13 39.32 -14.73 -41.24
C LEU A 13 38.60 -15.39 -40.07
N PHE A 14 37.66 -14.67 -39.44
CA PHE A 14 36.61 -15.29 -38.63
C PHE A 14 35.40 -15.57 -39.53
N ALA A 15 35.05 -16.85 -39.66
CA ALA A 15 33.83 -17.28 -40.31
C ALA A 15 32.62 -16.83 -39.47
N ALA A 16 31.78 -15.98 -40.05
CA ALA A 16 30.49 -15.59 -39.49
C ALA A 16 29.52 -16.77 -39.60
N GLY A 17 29.37 -17.53 -38.52
CA GLY A 17 28.24 -18.44 -38.35
C GLY A 17 26.98 -17.62 -38.09
N ILE A 18 26.06 -17.61 -39.05
CA ILE A 18 24.71 -17.04 -38.88
C ILE A 18 23.94 -18.00 -37.95
N PHE A 19 23.93 -17.68 -36.66
CA PHE A 19 22.91 -18.19 -35.75
C PHE A 19 21.68 -17.29 -35.89
N THR A 20 20.63 -17.79 -36.53
CA THR A 20 19.29 -17.24 -36.39
C THR A 20 18.78 -17.62 -35.01
N ASN A 21 19.13 -16.82 -33.99
CA ASN A 21 18.39 -16.84 -32.74
C ASN A 21 17.05 -16.15 -33.01
N THR A 22 15.97 -16.90 -32.87
CA THR A 22 14.62 -16.33 -32.73
C THR A 22 14.66 -15.32 -31.58
N SER A 23 14.42 -14.06 -31.91
CA SER A 23 14.56 -12.92 -31.02
C SER A 23 13.60 -13.01 -29.83
N ASN A 24 14.07 -13.53 -28.70
CA ASN A 24 13.56 -13.10 -27.41
C ASN A 24 14.07 -11.68 -27.21
N ALA A 25 13.24 -10.67 -27.49
CA ALA A 25 13.58 -9.29 -27.20
C ALA A 25 13.92 -9.18 -25.69
N VAL A 26 15.18 -8.86 -25.39
CA VAL A 26 15.65 -8.67 -24.01
C VAL A 26 15.24 -7.26 -23.60
N PHE A 27 14.07 -7.13 -22.99
CA PHE A 27 13.57 -5.85 -22.47
C PHE A 27 14.32 -5.41 -21.22
N ALA A 28 14.37 -4.10 -20.95
CA ALA A 28 14.87 -3.51 -19.71
C ALA A 28 13.90 -3.67 -18.53
N GLN A 29 13.16 -4.77 -18.48
CA GLN A 29 12.27 -5.12 -17.39
C GLN A 29 12.51 -6.56 -16.96
N CYS A 30 12.58 -6.79 -15.66
CA CYS A 30 12.71 -8.13 -15.11
C CYS A 30 11.44 -8.92 -15.38
N SER A 31 11.58 -10.08 -16.03
CA SER A 31 10.47 -11.00 -16.30
C SER A 31 10.18 -11.90 -15.10
N SER A 32 11.16 -12.14 -14.23
CA SER A 32 11.00 -12.90 -12.98
C SER A 32 10.59 -12.02 -11.80
N THR A 33 9.79 -12.58 -10.89
CA THR A 33 9.55 -11.99 -9.57
C THR A 33 10.85 -12.00 -8.76
N THR A 34 11.12 -10.90 -8.08
CA THR A 34 12.27 -10.63 -7.22
C THR A 34 11.82 -10.26 -5.80
N VAL A 35 12.77 -10.15 -4.87
CA VAL A 35 12.52 -9.71 -3.48
C VAL A 35 11.86 -8.33 -3.37
N LEU A 36 12.06 -7.45 -4.36
CA LEU A 36 11.49 -6.11 -4.37
C LEU A 36 10.32 -5.93 -5.34
N THR A 37 9.88 -6.99 -6.02
CA THR A 37 8.64 -6.95 -6.83
C THR A 37 7.45 -6.56 -5.97
N VAL A 38 6.63 -5.64 -6.45
CA VAL A 38 5.35 -5.31 -5.80
C VAL A 38 4.43 -6.53 -5.85
N PRO A 39 3.98 -7.08 -4.71
CA PRO A 39 3.07 -8.22 -4.72
C PRO A 39 1.74 -7.85 -5.37
N SER A 40 1.13 -8.80 -6.10
CA SER A 40 -0.11 -8.58 -6.85
C SER A 40 -1.28 -8.08 -6.00
N THR A 41 -1.29 -8.39 -4.70
CA THR A 41 -2.30 -7.90 -3.74
C THR A 41 -2.29 -6.39 -3.54
N TYR A 42 -1.18 -5.72 -3.90
CA TYR A 42 -1.03 -4.27 -3.83
C TYR A 42 -1.18 -3.58 -5.19
N LEU A 43 -1.47 -4.33 -6.25
CA LEU A 43 -1.65 -3.82 -7.61
C LEU A 43 -3.13 -3.73 -7.95
N SER A 44 -3.55 -2.64 -8.58
CA SER A 44 -4.87 -2.55 -9.19
C SER A 44 -4.95 -3.46 -10.42
N ASN A 45 -6.16 -3.96 -10.70
CA ASN A 45 -6.45 -4.69 -11.94
C ASN A 45 -6.35 -3.79 -13.19
N GLU A 46 -6.26 -2.47 -13.01
CA GLU A 46 -6.10 -1.50 -14.11
C GLU A 46 -4.64 -1.28 -14.51
N LEU A 47 -3.68 -1.74 -13.70
CA LEU A 47 -2.26 -1.66 -14.02
C LEU A 47 -1.95 -2.52 -15.25
N VAL A 48 -1.40 -1.92 -16.29
CA VAL A 48 -0.91 -2.64 -17.47
C VAL A 48 0.55 -3.02 -17.26
N GLY A 49 0.82 -4.27 -16.93
CA GLY A 49 2.18 -4.76 -16.64
C GLY A 49 2.23 -5.59 -15.36
N ASN A 50 3.38 -5.66 -14.72
CA ASN A 50 3.58 -6.41 -13.48
C ASN A 50 4.10 -5.50 -12.35
N GLY A 51 4.46 -6.08 -11.19
CA GLY A 51 5.02 -5.35 -10.06
C GLY A 51 6.52 -5.07 -10.13
N ASN A 52 7.20 -5.40 -11.24
CA ASN A 52 8.65 -5.18 -11.38
C ASN A 52 8.92 -3.73 -11.79
N PHE A 53 9.27 -2.93 -10.79
CA PHE A 53 9.76 -1.57 -10.95
C PHE A 53 11.25 -1.50 -10.58
N ASN A 54 11.98 -0.65 -11.29
CA ASN A 54 13.38 -0.31 -11.04
C ASN A 54 13.52 0.63 -9.86
N ALA A 55 12.59 1.57 -9.74
CA ALA A 55 12.51 2.42 -8.57
C ALA A 55 11.07 2.60 -8.14
N ILE A 56 10.84 2.44 -6.84
CA ILE A 56 9.58 2.72 -6.15
C ILE A 56 9.89 3.78 -5.11
N ILE A 57 9.37 4.98 -5.34
CA ILE A 57 9.60 6.15 -4.51
C ILE A 57 8.28 6.52 -3.83
N PHE A 58 8.21 6.38 -2.51
CA PHE A 58 7.00 6.70 -1.75
C PHE A 58 6.84 8.20 -1.44
N GLY A 59 7.89 9.00 -1.61
CA GLY A 59 7.84 10.46 -1.52
C GLY A 59 7.85 11.13 -2.90
N ASN A 60 8.38 12.35 -2.92
CA ASN A 60 8.55 13.15 -4.14
C ASN A 60 9.89 12.83 -4.81
N LEU A 61 9.93 12.89 -6.15
CA LEU A 61 11.17 12.82 -6.92
C LEU A 61 11.47 14.19 -7.55
N HIS A 62 12.62 14.77 -7.20
CA HIS A 62 13.19 15.94 -7.85
C HIS A 62 14.43 15.56 -8.66
N ALA A 63 14.33 15.54 -9.99
CA ALA A 63 15.38 15.09 -10.89
C ALA A 63 15.94 16.23 -11.74
N THR A 64 17.11 16.76 -11.39
CA THR A 64 17.79 17.79 -12.19
C THR A 64 18.68 17.19 -13.29
N GLY A 65 18.79 15.85 -13.36
CA GLY A 65 19.50 15.09 -14.38
C GLY A 65 19.58 13.61 -14.02
N GLY A 66 19.98 12.78 -14.99
CA GLY A 66 20.03 11.31 -14.88
C GLY A 66 18.82 10.66 -15.56
N ASP A 67 18.66 9.36 -15.33
CA ASP A 67 17.57 8.56 -15.90
C ASP A 67 17.15 7.40 -14.99
N SER A 68 16.11 6.70 -15.42
CA SER A 68 15.70 5.40 -14.92
C SER A 68 15.58 4.44 -16.11
N GLU A 69 16.46 3.44 -16.21
CA GLU A 69 16.55 2.59 -17.42
C GLU A 69 15.34 1.65 -17.61
N GLY A 70 14.50 1.49 -16.59
CA GLY A 70 13.31 0.63 -16.63
C GLY A 70 12.07 1.33 -16.10
N ARG A 71 11.31 0.66 -15.23
CA ARG A 71 10.03 1.17 -14.74
C ARG A 71 10.16 1.96 -13.45
N LEU A 72 9.50 3.11 -13.38
CA LEU A 72 9.57 4.05 -12.26
C LEU A 72 8.18 4.33 -11.70
N VAL A 73 8.04 4.25 -10.37
CA VAL A 73 6.86 4.69 -9.63
C VAL A 73 7.27 5.80 -8.67
N VAL A 74 6.52 6.90 -8.70
CA VAL A 74 6.59 8.01 -7.75
C VAL A 74 5.21 8.21 -7.13
N ALA A 75 5.07 7.89 -5.84
CA ALA A 75 3.81 8.00 -5.12
C ALA A 75 3.43 9.45 -4.81
N GLY A 76 4.42 10.33 -4.69
CA GLY A 76 4.26 11.77 -4.54
C GLY A 76 4.47 12.52 -5.86
N ASP A 77 4.94 13.75 -5.75
CA ASP A 77 5.18 14.65 -6.88
C ASP A 77 6.45 14.28 -7.64
N PHE A 78 6.41 14.46 -8.96
CA PHE A 78 7.59 14.37 -9.81
C PHE A 78 7.93 15.75 -10.36
N THR A 79 9.18 16.17 -10.22
CA THR A 79 9.68 17.43 -10.78
C THR A 79 10.99 17.22 -11.55
N ALA A 80 10.99 17.52 -12.84
CA ALA A 80 12.18 17.50 -13.68
C ALA A 80 12.38 18.86 -14.39
N PRO A 81 13.21 19.77 -13.84
CA PRO A 81 13.55 21.02 -14.51
C PRO A 81 14.60 20.84 -15.62
N GLY A 82 15.34 19.72 -15.62
CA GLY A 82 16.34 19.35 -16.62
C GLY A 82 15.86 18.27 -17.59
N SER A 83 16.77 17.67 -18.35
CA SER A 83 16.49 16.45 -19.12
C SER A 83 16.43 15.24 -18.17
N TYR A 84 15.52 14.32 -18.44
CA TYR A 84 15.37 13.05 -17.74
C TYR A 84 14.92 11.99 -18.74
N SER A 85 14.92 10.71 -18.38
CA SER A 85 14.26 9.68 -19.19
C SER A 85 13.84 8.49 -18.34
N VAL A 86 12.80 7.78 -18.79
CA VAL A 86 12.32 6.57 -18.14
C VAL A 86 12.20 5.46 -19.20
N GLY A 87 12.69 4.28 -18.87
CA GLY A 87 12.56 3.08 -19.71
C GLY A 87 13.49 3.03 -20.93
N SER A 88 14.54 3.84 -20.95
CA SER A 88 15.59 3.83 -21.98
C SER A 88 16.96 3.75 -21.29
N GLY A 89 17.75 2.70 -21.57
CA GLY A 89 19.10 2.55 -21.01
C GLY A 89 19.88 1.36 -21.58
N GLY A 90 21.20 1.50 -21.76
CA GLY A 90 22.10 0.40 -22.14
C GLY A 90 21.77 -0.39 -23.43
N GLY A 91 20.98 0.16 -24.35
CA GLY A 91 20.55 -0.51 -25.58
C GLY A 91 19.35 -1.46 -25.41
N ARG A 92 18.61 -1.37 -24.30
CA ARG A 92 17.38 -2.12 -24.05
C ARG A 92 16.29 -1.17 -23.58
N ASP A 93 15.11 -1.27 -24.19
CA ASP A 93 13.95 -0.49 -23.78
C ASP A 93 13.08 -1.27 -22.80
N ALA A 94 12.42 -0.55 -21.89
CA ALA A 94 11.35 -1.13 -21.09
C ALA A 94 10.25 -1.70 -22.00
N THR A 95 9.42 -2.61 -21.47
CA THR A 95 8.42 -3.28 -22.30
C THR A 95 7.44 -2.26 -22.91
N PRO A 96 7.23 -2.26 -24.23
CA PRO A 96 6.26 -1.38 -24.86
C PRO A 96 4.84 -1.60 -24.33
N ASN A 97 4.04 -0.54 -24.32
CA ASN A 97 2.61 -0.57 -23.95
C ASN A 97 2.30 -1.03 -22.51
N THR A 98 3.30 -1.19 -21.63
CA THR A 98 3.12 -1.35 -20.17
C THR A 98 3.28 -0.02 -19.44
N ASP A 99 2.65 0.12 -18.28
CA ASP A 99 2.72 1.32 -17.44
C ASP A 99 4.12 1.40 -16.81
N ASN A 100 5.02 2.13 -17.47
CA ASN A 100 6.44 2.16 -17.16
C ASN A 100 6.83 3.36 -16.32
N PHE A 101 6.07 4.43 -16.38
CA PHE A 101 6.25 5.58 -15.51
C PHE A 101 4.92 5.92 -14.85
N ILE A 102 4.87 5.94 -13.53
CA ILE A 102 3.65 6.24 -12.77
C ILE A 102 3.95 7.37 -11.79
N VAL A 103 3.17 8.45 -11.85
CA VAL A 103 3.23 9.58 -10.91
C VAL A 103 1.86 9.79 -10.29
N ASN A 104 1.74 9.51 -9.00
CA ASN A 104 0.47 9.64 -8.27
C ASN A 104 0.25 11.06 -7.70
N GLY A 105 1.30 11.84 -7.50
CA GLY A 105 1.20 13.26 -7.20
C GLY A 105 1.11 14.13 -8.46
N ILE A 106 1.67 15.32 -8.39
CA ILE A 106 1.71 16.29 -9.48
C ILE A 106 2.97 16.06 -10.33
N PHE A 107 2.76 15.88 -11.63
CA PHE A 107 3.83 15.86 -12.62
C PHE A 107 4.20 17.26 -13.11
N THR A 108 5.44 17.67 -12.88
CA THR A 108 6.00 18.95 -13.31
C THR A 108 7.28 18.72 -14.10
N ASN A 109 7.31 19.16 -15.35
CA ASN A 109 8.43 18.92 -16.24
C ASN A 109 8.64 20.10 -17.19
N ALA A 110 9.89 20.52 -17.34
CA ALA A 110 10.25 21.68 -18.17
C ALA A 110 10.65 21.30 -19.60
N ASN A 111 11.11 20.07 -19.84
CA ASN A 111 11.69 19.66 -21.12
C ASN A 111 11.00 18.43 -21.70
N ASN A 112 10.89 18.34 -23.01
CA ASN A 112 10.45 17.10 -23.65
C ASN A 112 11.58 16.07 -23.67
N TRP A 113 11.31 14.88 -23.15
CA TRP A 113 12.20 13.75 -23.18
C TRP A 113 11.47 12.45 -23.55
N GLY A 114 12.23 11.47 -24.04
CA GLY A 114 11.69 10.21 -24.54
C GLY A 114 11.47 9.17 -23.45
N MET A 115 10.46 8.32 -23.64
CA MET A 115 10.29 7.08 -22.88
C MET A 115 9.64 5.99 -23.73
N THR A 116 9.81 4.74 -23.31
CA THR A 116 9.08 3.58 -23.87
C THR A 116 8.07 3.07 -22.84
N GLY A 117 6.85 2.76 -23.30
CA GLY A 117 5.73 2.35 -22.44
C GLY A 117 4.84 3.51 -22.01
N ASN A 118 3.75 3.20 -21.31
CA ASN A 118 2.80 4.22 -20.89
C ASN A 118 3.37 5.06 -19.74
N PHE A 119 3.15 6.37 -19.84
CA PHE A 119 3.22 7.29 -18.71
C PHE A 119 1.83 7.40 -18.09
N VAL A 120 1.67 7.07 -16.82
CA VAL A 120 0.42 7.23 -16.08
C VAL A 120 0.60 8.34 -15.05
N TYR A 121 -0.32 9.30 -15.02
CA TYR A 121 -0.25 10.41 -14.08
C TYR A 121 -1.60 10.77 -13.49
N ASN A 122 -1.57 11.21 -12.24
CA ASN A 122 -2.74 11.76 -11.56
C ASN A 122 -2.99 13.21 -11.99
N GLU A 123 -2.05 14.11 -11.69
CA GLU A 123 -2.16 15.53 -11.98
C GLU A 123 -0.92 16.04 -12.73
N ALA A 124 -1.07 17.14 -13.44
CA ALA A 124 -0.01 17.76 -14.23
C ALA A 124 -0.03 19.28 -14.01
N SER A 125 1.15 19.85 -13.75
CA SER A 125 1.31 21.29 -13.62
C SER A 125 0.98 22.02 -14.92
N VAL A 126 0.48 23.26 -14.79
CA VAL A 126 0.22 24.13 -15.94
C VAL A 126 1.52 24.32 -16.76
N ASN A 127 1.41 24.22 -18.08
CA ASN A 127 2.52 24.29 -19.04
C ASN A 127 3.57 23.17 -18.94
N THR A 128 3.30 22.09 -18.20
CA THR A 128 4.20 20.93 -18.17
C THR A 128 4.39 20.36 -19.57
N GLN A 129 5.62 19.96 -19.91
CA GLN A 129 5.90 19.22 -21.13
C GLN A 129 5.75 17.72 -20.84
N PHE A 130 4.96 17.01 -21.64
CA PHE A 130 4.81 15.57 -21.48
C PHE A 130 5.94 14.80 -22.18
N PRO A 131 6.31 13.61 -21.67
CA PRO A 131 7.23 12.72 -22.37
C PRO A 131 6.72 12.33 -23.75
N THR A 132 7.65 12.12 -24.68
CA THR A 132 7.38 11.56 -26.00
C THR A 132 7.62 10.07 -26.04
N HIS A 133 6.88 9.40 -26.92
CA HIS A 133 6.90 7.95 -27.07
C HIS A 133 7.28 7.60 -28.50
N PRO A 134 8.17 6.63 -28.75
CA PRO A 134 8.29 6.02 -30.06
C PRO A 134 6.93 5.50 -30.55
N ALA A 135 6.72 5.52 -31.88
CA ALA A 135 5.43 5.16 -32.45
C ALA A 135 5.01 3.73 -32.08
N GLY A 136 3.84 3.59 -31.45
CA GLY A 136 3.29 2.29 -31.05
C GLY A 136 3.91 1.67 -29.79
N THR A 137 4.73 2.43 -29.04
CA THR A 137 5.40 1.88 -27.85
C THR A 137 4.84 2.38 -26.52
N GLY A 138 3.98 3.39 -26.52
CA GLY A 138 3.39 3.93 -25.29
C GLY A 138 2.51 5.16 -25.53
N VAL A 139 1.80 5.57 -24.47
CA VAL A 139 0.96 6.77 -24.44
C VAL A 139 1.00 7.44 -23.07
N ASN A 140 0.65 8.72 -23.01
CA ASN A 140 0.40 9.45 -21.75
C ASN A 140 -1.06 9.22 -21.32
N LYS A 141 -1.30 8.65 -20.14
CA LYS A 141 -2.60 8.31 -19.54
C LYS A 141 -2.87 9.15 -18.29
N GLY A 142 -3.74 10.15 -18.42
CA GLY A 142 -4.18 10.99 -17.31
C GLY A 142 -4.98 12.21 -17.80
N PRO A 143 -5.48 13.06 -16.88
CA PRO A 143 -5.37 12.95 -15.42
C PRO A 143 -6.28 11.88 -14.80
N GLY A 144 -6.12 11.59 -13.50
CA GLY A 144 -7.09 10.83 -12.70
C GLY A 144 -6.88 9.31 -12.56
N ASN A 145 -5.71 8.79 -12.93
CA ASN A 145 -5.35 7.38 -12.70
C ASN A 145 -4.57 7.23 -11.37
N THR A 146 -5.25 7.36 -10.23
CA THR A 146 -4.63 7.55 -8.89
C THR A 146 -4.33 6.27 -8.10
N ASP A 147 -5.02 5.17 -8.34
CA ASP A 147 -5.00 4.03 -7.41
C ASP A 147 -4.39 2.76 -8.02
N LEU A 148 -3.37 2.91 -8.87
CA LEU A 148 -2.72 1.75 -9.50
C LEU A 148 -1.96 0.88 -8.50
N LEU A 149 -1.48 1.46 -7.40
CA LEU A 149 -0.83 0.76 -6.31
C LEU A 149 -1.45 1.16 -4.96
N ALA A 150 -1.58 0.21 -4.04
CA ALA A 150 -2.02 0.47 -2.67
C ALA A 150 -0.89 1.09 -1.81
N TYR A 151 -0.48 2.32 -2.12
CA TYR A 151 0.77 2.95 -1.64
C TYR A 151 0.98 2.88 -0.13
N ALA A 152 -0.03 3.19 0.68
CA ALA A 152 0.09 3.18 2.14
C ALA A 152 0.42 1.77 2.67
N ASN A 153 -0.36 0.77 2.25
CA ASN A 153 -0.18 -0.63 2.67
C ASN A 153 1.12 -1.21 2.10
N LEU A 154 1.46 -0.83 0.86
CA LEU A 154 2.70 -1.28 0.21
C LEU A 154 3.95 -0.70 0.90
N LYS A 155 3.89 0.54 1.37
CA LYS A 155 4.97 1.13 2.16
C LYS A 155 5.19 0.37 3.46
N THR A 156 4.10 -0.01 4.15
CA THR A 156 4.17 -0.87 5.34
C THR A 156 4.80 -2.22 5.02
N TYR A 157 4.35 -2.90 3.96
CA TYR A 157 4.95 -4.16 3.50
C TYR A 157 6.47 -4.07 3.33
N TYR A 158 6.99 -3.01 2.70
CA TYR A 158 8.43 -2.86 2.53
C TYR A 158 9.18 -2.52 3.82
N LYS A 159 8.54 -1.84 4.79
CA LYS A 159 9.09 -1.68 6.15
C LYS A 159 9.22 -3.03 6.84
N ASP A 160 8.17 -3.85 6.80
CA ASP A 160 8.14 -5.16 7.46
C ASP A 160 9.12 -6.14 6.81
N LEU A 161 9.24 -6.11 5.48
CA LEU A 161 10.25 -6.83 4.73
C LEU A 161 11.66 -6.43 5.20
N SER A 162 11.91 -5.12 5.32
CA SER A 162 13.20 -4.59 5.75
C SER A 162 13.55 -5.01 7.19
N VAL A 163 12.59 -4.98 8.11
CA VAL A 163 12.75 -5.48 9.49
C VAL A 163 13.02 -6.99 9.48
N THR A 164 12.24 -7.76 8.72
CA THR A 164 12.41 -9.21 8.62
C THR A 164 13.80 -9.60 8.13
N LEU A 165 14.29 -8.94 7.07
CA LEU A 165 15.64 -9.12 6.54
C LEU A 165 16.71 -8.72 7.58
N SER A 166 16.48 -7.67 8.36
CA SER A 166 17.41 -7.24 9.40
C SER A 166 17.53 -8.22 10.57
N ASN A 167 16.48 -9.00 10.83
CA ASN A 167 16.44 -10.02 11.88
C ASN A 167 17.08 -11.35 11.47
N LEU A 168 17.47 -11.53 10.20
CA LEU A 168 18.20 -12.72 9.78
C LEU A 168 19.56 -12.78 10.48
N THR A 169 19.87 -13.92 11.11
CA THR A 169 21.13 -14.11 11.83
C THR A 169 22.32 -13.94 10.87
N PRO A 170 23.25 -13.01 11.15
CA PRO A 170 24.48 -12.90 10.37
C PRO A 170 25.26 -14.22 10.38
N ASN A 171 25.70 -14.66 9.21
CA ASN A 171 26.45 -15.90 9.03
C ASN A 171 27.79 -15.67 8.29
N GLY A 172 28.11 -14.42 7.99
CA GLY A 172 29.41 -13.98 7.48
C GLY A 172 30.17 -13.12 8.50
N ILE A 173 31.44 -12.90 8.23
CA ILE A 173 32.36 -12.10 9.05
C ILE A 173 32.54 -10.73 8.40
N VAL A 174 32.50 -9.67 9.21
CA VAL A 174 32.77 -8.28 8.80
C VAL A 174 34.06 -7.82 9.46
N THR A 175 35.04 -7.39 8.67
CA THR A 175 36.29 -6.79 9.17
C THR A 175 36.49 -5.40 8.60
N TYR A 176 36.99 -4.48 9.43
CA TYR A 176 37.28 -3.11 9.05
C TYR A 176 38.80 -2.91 9.03
N SER A 177 39.35 -2.65 7.84
CA SER A 177 40.77 -2.46 7.62
C SER A 177 41.08 -0.96 7.51
N PRO A 178 41.88 -0.37 8.44
CA PRO A 178 42.03 1.09 8.56
C PRO A 178 43.07 1.75 7.61
N TYR A 179 43.49 1.10 6.52
CA TYR A 179 44.59 1.60 5.67
C TYR A 179 44.15 2.69 4.69
N ASN A 180 44.51 3.97 4.94
CA ASN A 180 44.33 5.19 4.10
C ASN A 180 42.88 5.51 3.62
N PHE A 181 42.09 4.53 3.22
CA PHE A 181 40.63 4.53 3.06
C PHE A 181 40.09 3.33 3.87
N VAL A 182 38.93 3.48 4.51
CA VAL A 182 38.37 2.35 5.27
C VAL A 182 37.90 1.31 4.27
N THR A 183 38.45 0.10 4.35
CA THR A 183 37.93 -1.05 3.59
C THR A 183 37.13 -1.94 4.52
N ILE A 184 35.92 -2.28 4.11
CA ILE A 184 35.01 -3.20 4.81
C ILE A 184 35.06 -4.53 4.05
N ASP A 185 35.70 -5.53 4.63
CA ASP A 185 35.76 -6.86 4.02
C ASP A 185 34.62 -7.73 4.58
N LEU A 186 33.75 -8.19 3.71
CA LEU A 186 32.63 -9.09 3.99
C LEU A 186 33.02 -10.49 3.54
N THR A 187 33.34 -11.37 4.49
CA THR A 187 33.77 -12.75 4.19
C THR A 187 32.69 -13.75 4.58
N GLY A 188 32.18 -14.50 3.60
CA GLY A 188 31.16 -15.53 3.81
C GLY A 188 31.57 -16.87 3.24
N THR A 189 31.00 -17.95 3.77
CA THR A 189 31.26 -19.33 3.32
C THR A 189 30.00 -20.05 2.86
N SER A 190 28.82 -19.44 3.02
CA SER A 190 27.55 -20.02 2.61
C SER A 190 27.44 -20.02 1.09
N THR A 191 27.08 -21.16 0.51
CA THR A 191 26.83 -21.30 -0.93
C THR A 191 25.44 -20.82 -1.35
N SER A 192 24.55 -20.54 -0.39
CA SER A 192 23.19 -20.07 -0.63
C SER A 192 23.04 -18.57 -0.34
N LEU A 193 23.02 -18.19 0.94
CA LEU A 193 22.86 -16.81 1.40
C LEU A 193 23.91 -16.48 2.46
N ASN A 194 24.63 -15.38 2.23
CA ASN A 194 25.54 -14.76 3.19
C ASN A 194 24.90 -13.47 3.73
N VAL A 195 24.75 -13.39 5.05
CA VAL A 195 24.10 -12.28 5.76
C VAL A 195 25.14 -11.54 6.58
N PHE A 196 25.22 -10.23 6.35
CA PHE A 196 26.15 -9.32 7.02
C PHE A 196 25.38 -8.17 7.69
N SER A 197 25.88 -7.71 8.83
CA SER A 197 25.46 -6.45 9.45
C SER A 197 26.65 -5.50 9.46
N VAL A 198 26.48 -4.34 8.82
CA VAL A 198 27.57 -3.40 8.53
C VAL A 198 27.23 -2.03 9.11
N THR A 199 28.22 -1.38 9.71
CA THR A 199 28.17 0.05 10.04
C THR A 199 29.15 0.75 9.12
N LEU A 200 28.65 1.58 8.21
CA LEU A 200 29.46 2.33 7.29
C LEU A 200 30.21 3.46 8.03
N PRO A 201 31.49 3.69 7.71
CA PRO A 201 32.22 4.86 8.19
C PRO A 201 31.59 6.11 7.60
N LEU A 202 31.39 7.13 8.44
CA LEU A 202 30.88 8.44 8.01
C LEU A 202 32.02 9.30 7.46
N ASP A 203 31.69 10.18 6.51
CA ASP A 203 32.52 11.30 6.03
C ASP A 203 33.89 10.92 5.40
N LYS A 204 34.05 9.67 4.95
CA LYS A 204 35.26 9.22 4.24
C LYS A 204 34.87 8.30 3.06
N PRO A 205 35.57 8.37 1.92
CA PRO A 205 35.47 7.33 0.91
C PRO A 205 35.84 5.98 1.53
N PHE A 206 35.06 4.94 1.22
CA PHE A 206 35.31 3.58 1.69
C PHE A 206 35.20 2.57 0.55
N GLY A 207 35.86 1.43 0.74
CA GLY A 207 35.68 0.25 -0.10
C GLY A 207 34.84 -0.79 0.62
N ILE A 208 34.00 -1.53 -0.11
CA ILE A 208 33.42 -2.80 0.38
C ILE A 208 33.98 -3.91 -0.50
N ASN A 209 34.63 -4.90 0.09
CA ASN A 209 35.03 -6.12 -0.61
C ASN A 209 34.09 -7.25 -0.19
N ILE A 210 33.44 -7.89 -1.15
CA ILE A 210 32.52 -9.00 -0.94
C ILE A 210 33.20 -10.30 -1.35
N ASN A 211 33.67 -11.05 -0.36
CA ASN A 211 34.40 -12.30 -0.49
C ASN A 211 33.49 -13.48 -0.10
N VAL A 212 32.64 -13.90 -1.04
CA VAL A 212 31.66 -14.99 -0.83
C VAL A 212 31.79 -16.05 -1.94
N PRO A 213 31.28 -17.28 -1.76
CA PRO A 213 31.28 -18.29 -2.82
C PRO A 213 30.58 -17.77 -4.08
N ALA A 214 31.13 -18.12 -5.24
CA ALA A 214 30.53 -17.77 -6.53
C ALA A 214 29.05 -18.20 -6.57
N ASN A 215 28.20 -17.35 -7.15
CA ASN A 215 26.75 -17.55 -7.26
C ASN A 215 25.93 -17.53 -5.96
N SER A 216 26.54 -17.40 -4.78
CA SER A 216 25.79 -17.17 -3.54
C SER A 216 25.16 -15.77 -3.52
N SER A 217 24.10 -15.61 -2.72
CA SER A 217 23.43 -14.33 -2.50
C SER A 217 23.98 -13.62 -1.28
N VAL A 218 23.87 -12.30 -1.29
CA VAL A 218 24.46 -11.43 -0.27
C VAL A 218 23.41 -10.46 0.24
N LEU A 219 23.13 -10.51 1.54
CA LEU A 219 22.33 -9.53 2.26
C LEU A 219 23.25 -8.68 3.12
N ILE A 220 23.24 -7.37 2.90
CA ILE A 220 24.00 -6.40 3.69
C ILE A 220 23.00 -5.51 4.43
N ASN A 221 22.83 -5.77 5.73
CA ASN A 221 22.05 -4.91 6.62
C ASN A 221 22.93 -3.73 7.07
N VAL A 222 22.66 -2.54 6.52
CA VAL A 222 23.35 -1.30 6.90
C VAL A 222 22.67 -0.69 8.11
N THR A 223 23.42 -0.57 9.21
CA THR A 223 22.90 -0.21 10.54
C THR A 223 22.84 1.29 10.80
N ASN A 224 23.46 2.10 9.92
CA ASN A 224 23.50 3.56 10.05
C ASN A 224 22.11 4.18 9.91
N LYS A 225 21.79 5.14 10.78
CA LYS A 225 20.62 6.01 10.62
C LYS A 225 20.82 7.07 9.53
N ASN A 226 22.02 7.63 9.46
CA ASN A 226 22.43 8.59 8.43
C ASN A 226 23.56 7.98 7.62
N VAL A 227 23.41 7.91 6.31
CA VAL A 227 24.39 7.35 5.38
C VAL A 227 24.87 8.48 4.47
N PHE A 228 26.17 8.75 4.51
CA PHE A 228 26.82 9.70 3.62
C PHE A 228 28.00 9.03 2.94
N VAL A 229 27.93 8.91 1.62
CA VAL A 229 28.95 8.29 0.78
C VAL A 229 29.37 9.29 -0.29
N ASP A 230 30.66 9.59 -0.36
CA ASP A 230 31.27 10.43 -1.39
C ASP A 230 32.47 9.67 -1.99
N GLY A 231 32.25 9.05 -3.15
CA GLY A 231 33.18 8.11 -3.76
C GLY A 231 33.27 6.76 -3.03
N GLY A 232 34.22 5.93 -3.46
CA GLY A 232 34.37 4.56 -2.98
C GLY A 232 34.05 3.51 -4.04
N ALA A 233 34.21 2.24 -3.69
CA ALA A 233 33.96 1.13 -4.61
C ALA A 233 33.44 -0.10 -3.87
N ILE A 234 32.54 -0.85 -4.51
CA ILE A 234 32.16 -2.19 -4.09
C ILE A 234 32.86 -3.16 -5.04
N ASN A 235 33.75 -3.99 -4.51
CA ASN A 235 34.46 -5.03 -5.24
C ASN A 235 33.93 -6.40 -4.87
N GLY A 236 33.70 -7.25 -5.87
CA GLY A 236 33.11 -8.57 -5.63
C GLY A 236 31.60 -8.50 -5.38
N GLY A 237 30.97 -9.68 -5.26
CA GLY A 237 29.51 -9.79 -5.31
C GLY A 237 28.96 -9.57 -6.73
N GLN A 238 27.71 -9.97 -6.95
CA GLN A 238 26.97 -9.74 -8.19
C GLN A 238 25.81 -8.81 -7.88
N ALA A 239 25.62 -7.74 -8.66
CA ALA A 239 24.56 -6.75 -8.43
C ALA A 239 23.16 -7.40 -8.43
N GLU A 240 22.96 -8.42 -9.26
CA GLU A 240 21.74 -9.21 -9.32
C GLU A 240 21.49 -10.00 -8.02
N LYS A 241 22.53 -10.32 -7.24
CA LYS A 241 22.46 -11.19 -6.05
C LYS A 241 22.76 -10.47 -4.74
N THR A 242 22.90 -9.15 -4.77
CA THR A 242 23.24 -8.35 -3.60
C THR A 242 22.06 -7.46 -3.23
N LEU A 243 21.56 -7.58 -2.01
CA LEU A 243 20.53 -6.71 -1.45
C LEU A 243 21.14 -5.89 -0.30
N PHE A 244 21.17 -4.58 -0.48
CA PHE A 244 21.43 -3.63 0.60
C PHE A 244 20.11 -3.28 1.28
N ASN A 245 20.00 -3.67 2.55
CA ASN A 245 18.84 -3.37 3.39
C ASN A 245 19.22 -2.30 4.41
N PHE A 246 18.47 -1.20 4.43
CA PHE A 246 18.66 -0.05 5.31
C PHE A 246 17.47 0.07 6.27
N PRO A 247 17.39 -0.78 7.32
CA PRO A 247 16.20 -0.89 8.17
C PRO A 247 15.91 0.35 9.01
N SER A 248 16.94 1.12 9.36
CA SER A 248 16.83 2.29 10.26
C SER A 248 17.23 3.61 9.60
N ALA A 249 17.67 3.59 8.34
CA ALA A 249 18.17 4.80 7.69
C ALA A 249 17.04 5.80 7.43
N THR A 250 17.23 7.05 7.84
CA THR A 250 16.32 8.17 7.53
C THR A 250 16.85 9.03 6.39
N ASP A 251 18.17 9.04 6.20
CA ASP A 251 18.84 9.89 5.22
C ASP A 251 19.98 9.12 4.57
N ILE A 252 19.93 9.03 3.23
CA ILE A 252 20.97 8.41 2.42
C ILE A 252 21.45 9.44 1.39
N SER A 253 22.75 9.71 1.37
CA SER A 253 23.40 10.53 0.36
C SER A 253 24.47 9.69 -0.34
N LEU A 254 24.31 9.51 -1.66
CA LEU A 254 25.23 8.79 -2.52
C LEU A 254 25.80 9.77 -3.55
N LYS A 255 27.07 10.11 -3.42
CA LYS A 255 27.76 11.02 -4.33
C LYS A 255 28.91 10.30 -5.01
N SER A 256 28.96 10.37 -6.34
CA SER A 256 30.00 9.72 -7.15
C SER A 256 30.20 8.24 -6.80
N PHE A 257 29.10 7.54 -6.49
CA PHE A 257 29.11 6.18 -5.96
C PHE A 257 28.17 5.28 -6.76
N ALA A 258 28.70 4.12 -7.19
CA ALA A 258 27.92 3.09 -7.87
C ALA A 258 27.58 1.98 -6.86
N LEU A 259 26.32 1.93 -6.42
CA LEU A 259 25.84 0.86 -5.55
C LEU A 259 25.62 -0.40 -6.39
N GLN A 260 26.41 -1.44 -6.13
CA GLN A 260 26.34 -2.73 -6.84
C GLN A 260 25.31 -3.65 -6.19
N GLY A 261 24.03 -3.40 -6.42
CA GLY A 261 22.96 -4.22 -5.86
C GLY A 261 21.59 -3.55 -5.82
N GLN A 262 20.66 -4.29 -5.25
CA GLN A 262 19.32 -3.83 -4.94
C GLN A 262 19.35 -2.98 -3.66
N LEU A 263 18.48 -1.98 -3.54
CA LEU A 263 18.39 -1.09 -2.39
C LEU A 263 16.99 -1.13 -1.78
N LEU A 264 16.90 -1.47 -0.49
CA LEU A 264 15.66 -1.40 0.29
C LEU A 264 15.85 -0.42 1.46
N ALA A 265 15.28 0.78 1.34
CA ALA A 265 15.37 1.84 2.34
C ALA A 265 13.98 2.48 2.60
N PRO A 266 13.05 1.73 3.24
CA PRO A 266 11.63 2.11 3.32
C PRO A 266 11.35 3.28 4.27
N LEU A 267 12.35 3.79 4.99
CA LEU A 267 12.27 4.95 5.89
C LEU A 267 13.06 6.16 5.39
N ALA A 268 13.90 5.99 4.35
CA ALA A 268 14.91 6.98 4.01
C ALA A 268 14.44 7.98 2.96
N THR A 269 14.91 9.22 3.06
CA THR A 269 15.12 10.08 1.90
C THR A 269 16.45 9.73 1.21
N LEU A 270 16.55 9.94 -0.09
CA LEU A 270 17.75 9.67 -0.89
C LEU A 270 18.18 10.90 -1.69
N SER A 271 19.44 11.31 -1.54
CA SER A 271 20.09 12.28 -2.42
C SER A 271 21.18 11.58 -3.24
N GLY A 272 20.95 11.43 -4.54
CA GLY A 272 21.93 10.94 -5.51
C GLY A 272 22.62 12.10 -6.22
N ASP A 273 23.95 12.11 -6.24
CA ASP A 273 24.77 13.17 -6.85
C ASP A 273 25.90 12.54 -7.69
N GLY A 274 25.56 12.17 -8.93
CA GLY A 274 26.39 11.33 -9.80
C GLY A 274 26.54 9.89 -9.29
N GLY A 275 26.78 8.96 -10.20
CA GLY A 275 26.79 7.52 -9.91
C GLY A 275 25.42 6.89 -10.15
N ASN A 276 25.16 5.73 -9.54
CA ASN A 276 24.04 4.89 -9.95
C ASN A 276 23.70 3.82 -8.90
N ILE A 277 22.46 3.33 -8.95
CA ILE A 277 22.06 2.09 -8.29
C ILE A 277 21.90 1.00 -9.35
N ASN A 278 22.77 -0.02 -9.28
CA ASN A 278 22.75 -1.19 -10.15
C ASN A 278 21.73 -2.24 -9.65
N GLY A 279 20.46 -1.86 -9.65
CA GLY A 279 19.37 -2.73 -9.20
C GLY A 279 18.08 -1.98 -8.95
N GLN A 280 17.07 -2.74 -8.53
CA GLN A 280 15.82 -2.23 -8.01
C GLN A 280 16.03 -1.47 -6.70
N ALA A 281 15.31 -0.37 -6.57
CA ALA A 281 15.38 0.49 -5.40
C ALA A 281 13.96 0.76 -4.84
N VAL A 282 13.81 0.60 -3.54
CA VAL A 282 12.60 0.98 -2.79
C VAL A 282 12.99 2.05 -1.78
N ILE A 283 12.44 3.25 -1.94
CA ILE A 283 12.77 4.42 -1.13
C ILE A 283 11.50 4.96 -0.45
N GLY A 284 11.55 5.08 0.87
CA GLY A 284 10.40 5.48 1.69
C GLY A 284 10.03 6.96 1.61
N GLY A 285 11.01 7.82 1.37
CA GLY A 285 10.88 9.27 1.41
C GLY A 285 11.15 9.91 0.05
N ASN A 286 11.56 11.18 0.10
CA ASN A 286 11.87 11.97 -1.09
C ASN A 286 13.19 11.52 -1.72
N VAL A 287 13.27 11.64 -3.03
CA VAL A 287 14.48 11.42 -3.82
C VAL A 287 14.88 12.70 -4.52
N THR A 288 16.16 13.04 -4.47
CA THR A 288 16.77 14.08 -5.30
C THR A 288 17.86 13.46 -6.17
N GLN A 289 17.76 13.62 -7.49
CA GLN A 289 18.79 13.19 -8.45
C GLN A 289 19.51 14.42 -9.03
N LYS A 290 20.84 14.43 -8.90
CA LYS A 290 21.73 15.48 -9.38
C LYS A 290 22.87 14.87 -10.20
N ASN A 291 23.46 15.69 -11.08
CA ASN A 291 24.69 15.38 -11.81
C ASN A 291 24.70 13.99 -12.49
N GLY A 292 23.56 13.59 -13.05
CA GLY A 292 23.44 12.33 -13.77
C GLY A 292 23.41 11.10 -12.87
N PHE A 293 22.77 11.17 -11.70
CA PHE A 293 22.54 9.96 -10.89
C PHE A 293 21.46 9.09 -11.53
N GLU A 294 21.67 7.77 -11.64
CA GLU A 294 20.83 6.88 -12.44
C GLU A 294 20.26 5.70 -11.63
N PHE A 295 19.06 5.25 -12.01
CA PHE A 295 18.50 3.96 -11.57
C PHE A 295 18.61 2.94 -12.70
N HIS A 296 19.51 1.97 -12.57
CA HIS A 296 19.75 0.97 -13.61
C HIS A 296 18.84 -0.25 -13.52
N ASN A 297 18.81 -1.04 -14.58
CA ASN A 297 18.02 -2.27 -14.64
C ASN A 297 18.84 -3.56 -14.50
N TYR A 298 19.39 -3.79 -13.32
CA TYR A 298 20.00 -5.08 -12.97
C TYR A 298 18.98 -5.98 -12.28
N CYS A 299 18.48 -6.97 -13.02
CA CYS A 299 17.44 -7.86 -12.53
C CYS A 299 17.91 -8.76 -11.41
N SER A 300 17.24 -8.63 -10.26
CA SER A 300 17.61 -9.41 -9.09
C SER A 300 17.34 -10.91 -9.29
N SER A 301 18.33 -11.71 -8.94
CA SER A 301 18.21 -13.15 -8.66
C SER A 301 18.47 -13.46 -7.17
N PHE A 302 18.47 -12.42 -6.32
CA PHE A 302 18.47 -12.59 -4.88
C PHE A 302 17.23 -13.42 -4.50
N PRO A 303 17.39 -14.54 -3.79
CA PRO A 303 16.28 -15.42 -3.47
C PRO A 303 15.27 -14.63 -2.64
N MET A 304 13.99 -14.83 -2.93
CA MET A 304 12.96 -14.49 -1.95
C MET A 304 13.36 -15.21 -0.66
N PRO A 305 13.68 -14.49 0.42
CA PRO A 305 13.67 -15.16 1.71
C PRO A 305 12.29 -15.79 1.86
N THR A 306 12.12 -16.81 2.68
CA THR A 306 10.78 -17.15 3.18
C THR A 306 10.36 -16.04 4.15
N VAL A 307 10.15 -14.85 3.61
CA VAL A 307 9.51 -13.72 4.27
C VAL A 307 8.03 -14.05 4.26
N THR A 308 7.51 -14.40 5.43
CA THR A 308 6.10 -14.25 5.71
C THR A 308 5.88 -12.76 5.95
N PRO A 309 5.35 -11.98 4.98
CA PRO A 309 5.01 -10.59 5.26
C PRO A 309 4.01 -10.54 6.44
N LEU A 310 4.29 -9.70 7.42
CA LEU A 310 3.29 -9.16 8.35
C LEU A 310 2.65 -7.96 7.64
N PRO A 311 1.32 -7.78 7.66
CA PRO A 311 0.44 -7.69 8.84
C PRO A 311 -0.66 -8.78 8.86
N VAL A 312 -1.60 -8.69 9.81
CA VAL A 312 -2.81 -9.55 9.82
C VAL A 312 -3.42 -9.65 8.43
N THR A 313 -3.45 -10.85 7.87
CA THR A 313 -4.11 -11.08 6.58
C THR A 313 -5.58 -11.37 6.83
N LEU A 314 -6.39 -10.31 6.76
CA LEU A 314 -7.84 -10.39 6.84
C LEU A 314 -8.40 -10.98 5.55
N THR A 315 -9.00 -12.16 5.61
CA THR A 315 -9.59 -12.82 4.43
C THR A 315 -11.06 -12.50 4.25
N ALA A 316 -11.77 -12.24 5.34
CA ALA A 316 -13.18 -11.88 5.30
C ALA A 316 -13.54 -10.96 6.47
N PHE A 317 -14.44 -10.02 6.21
CA PHE A 317 -15.15 -9.25 7.24
C PHE A 317 -16.57 -8.99 6.75
N THR A 318 -17.55 -9.36 7.56
CA THR A 318 -18.97 -9.30 7.23
C THR A 318 -19.76 -8.71 8.39
N ALA A 319 -20.85 -8.01 8.08
CA ALA A 319 -21.85 -7.56 9.03
C ALA A 319 -23.22 -8.09 8.60
N ALA A 320 -23.96 -8.69 9.51
CA ALA A 320 -25.29 -9.24 9.26
C ALA A 320 -26.27 -8.85 10.36
N LYS A 321 -27.55 -8.72 10.03
CA LYS A 321 -28.61 -8.46 11.00
C LYS A 321 -28.99 -9.75 11.72
N GLU A 322 -29.06 -9.71 13.05
CA GLU A 322 -29.59 -10.78 13.88
C GLU A 322 -30.60 -10.19 14.87
N GLY A 323 -31.90 -10.35 14.60
CA GLY A 323 -32.95 -9.69 15.37
C GLY A 323 -32.86 -8.16 15.31
N SER A 324 -32.67 -7.51 16.44
CA SER A 324 -32.43 -6.06 16.56
C SER A 324 -30.95 -5.67 16.64
N GLN A 325 -30.05 -6.65 16.44
CA GLN A 325 -28.61 -6.50 16.64
C GLN A 325 -27.86 -6.66 15.31
N ALA A 326 -26.60 -6.24 15.29
CA ALA A 326 -25.68 -6.52 14.18
C ALA A 326 -24.60 -7.50 14.64
N LEU A 327 -24.49 -8.61 13.92
CA LEU A 327 -23.46 -9.62 14.09
C LEU A 327 -22.32 -9.34 13.12
N LEU A 328 -21.12 -9.17 13.64
CA LEU A 328 -19.91 -8.98 12.87
C LEU A 328 -19.04 -10.21 12.95
N ASN A 329 -18.60 -10.73 11.80
CA ASN A 329 -17.69 -11.88 11.73
C ASN A 329 -16.50 -11.55 10.85
N TRP A 330 -15.30 -11.96 11.28
CA TRP A 330 -14.10 -11.87 10.45
C TRP A 330 -13.18 -13.06 10.63
N GLU A 331 -12.33 -13.24 9.62
CA GLU A 331 -11.36 -14.32 9.57
C GLU A 331 -9.97 -13.78 9.20
N THR A 332 -8.95 -14.35 9.83
CA THR A 332 -7.54 -14.06 9.57
C THR A 332 -6.84 -15.35 9.20
N THR A 333 -6.01 -15.35 8.15
CA THR A 333 -5.19 -16.53 7.78
C THR A 333 -3.77 -16.48 8.32
N LEU A 334 -3.34 -15.28 8.72
CA LEU A 334 -2.05 -15.02 9.34
C LEU A 334 -2.24 -13.85 10.30
N GLU A 335 -1.72 -13.99 11.51
CA GLU A 335 -1.55 -12.93 12.48
C GLU A 335 -0.11 -12.99 12.94
N ALA A 336 0.58 -11.87 12.90
CA ALA A 336 1.89 -11.76 13.50
C ALA A 336 2.09 -10.30 13.86
N ASN A 337 2.76 -10.06 15.00
CA ASN A 337 2.78 -8.78 15.69
C ASN A 337 1.40 -8.15 15.92
N SER A 338 0.31 -8.93 15.89
CA SER A 338 -1.03 -8.36 16.01
C SER A 338 -1.37 -8.15 17.47
N ASP A 339 -1.89 -7.00 17.86
CA ASP A 339 -2.37 -6.78 19.23
C ASP A 339 -3.88 -7.02 19.33
N ARG A 340 -4.66 -6.24 18.59
CA ARG A 340 -6.12 -6.26 18.72
C ARG A 340 -6.84 -5.74 17.49
N PHE A 341 -8.11 -6.08 17.42
CA PHE A 341 -9.10 -5.50 16.53
C PHE A 341 -9.93 -4.47 17.30
N GLU A 342 -9.93 -3.22 16.83
CA GLU A 342 -10.87 -2.17 17.24
C GLU A 342 -12.06 -2.17 16.28
N ILE A 343 -13.24 -2.52 16.79
CA ILE A 343 -14.49 -2.55 16.02
C ILE A 343 -15.07 -1.14 16.02
N GLN A 344 -15.18 -0.53 14.84
CA GLN A 344 -15.71 0.81 14.69
C GLN A 344 -17.06 0.80 13.99
N HIS A 345 -17.96 1.66 14.46
CA HIS A 345 -19.30 1.86 13.91
C HIS A 345 -19.52 3.31 13.49
N SER A 346 -20.29 3.48 12.42
CA SER A 346 -20.75 4.77 11.95
C SER A 346 -22.21 4.71 11.52
N ALA A 347 -22.96 5.78 11.78
CA ALA A 347 -24.30 5.97 11.25
C ALA A 347 -24.32 6.69 9.87
N ASN A 348 -23.19 7.27 9.45
CA ASN A 348 -23.08 8.12 8.25
C ASN A 348 -21.86 7.81 7.36
N ALA A 349 -21.10 6.75 7.69
CA ALA A 349 -19.84 6.33 7.07
C ALA A 349 -18.68 7.37 7.13
N LYS A 350 -18.85 8.48 7.84
CA LYS A 350 -17.85 9.56 7.96
C LYS A 350 -17.28 9.66 9.37
N GLU A 351 -18.15 9.61 10.37
CA GLU A 351 -17.80 9.70 11.78
C GLU A 351 -17.81 8.29 12.40
N TRP A 352 -16.68 7.86 12.93
CA TRP A 352 -16.47 6.49 13.39
C TRP A 352 -16.25 6.44 14.90
N ASN A 353 -17.09 5.69 15.60
CA ASN A 353 -17.00 5.47 17.03
C ASN A 353 -16.45 4.07 17.31
N LEU A 354 -15.56 3.96 18.29
CA LEU A 354 -15.13 2.66 18.82
C LEU A 354 -16.28 2.06 19.63
N ILE A 355 -16.75 0.87 19.23
CA ILE A 355 -17.84 0.16 19.91
C ILE A 355 -17.38 -1.11 20.62
N GLY A 356 -16.14 -1.55 20.39
CA GLY A 356 -15.57 -2.67 21.11
C GLY A 356 -14.17 -3.04 20.63
N THR A 357 -13.51 -3.88 21.40
CA THR A 357 -12.20 -4.44 21.06
C THR A 357 -12.22 -5.95 21.20
N VAL A 358 -11.48 -6.64 20.33
CA VAL A 358 -11.25 -8.09 20.42
C VAL A 358 -9.76 -8.31 20.27
N ALA A 359 -9.13 -8.93 21.28
CA ALA A 359 -7.71 -9.27 21.22
C ALA A 359 -7.47 -10.26 20.07
N SER A 360 -6.36 -10.09 19.35
CA SER A 360 -5.91 -11.07 18.36
C SER A 360 -5.29 -12.29 19.07
N LYS A 361 -4.77 -13.27 18.31
CA LYS A 361 -3.91 -14.34 18.83
C LYS A 361 -2.45 -13.94 18.94
N GLY A 362 -2.07 -12.71 18.59
CA GLY A 362 -0.68 -12.27 18.58
C GLY A 362 0.08 -12.81 17.38
N GLU A 363 0.30 -14.12 17.42
CA GLU A 363 1.06 -14.91 16.46
C GLU A 363 0.24 -16.16 16.08
N SER A 364 -0.28 -16.21 14.85
CA SER A 364 -1.03 -17.33 14.30
C SER A 364 -0.72 -17.52 12.82
N LYS A 365 -0.44 -18.76 12.43
CA LYS A 365 -0.30 -19.18 11.01
C LYS A 365 -1.47 -20.04 10.54
N SER A 366 -2.51 -20.15 11.34
CA SER A 366 -3.73 -20.89 11.04
C SER A 366 -4.92 -19.93 10.95
N LEU A 367 -5.97 -20.38 10.25
CA LEU A 367 -7.21 -19.64 10.14
C LEU A 367 -7.80 -19.39 11.54
N VAL A 368 -7.96 -18.12 11.92
CA VAL A 368 -8.64 -17.72 13.16
C VAL A 368 -9.94 -17.03 12.79
N ARG A 369 -11.01 -17.36 13.51
CA ARG A 369 -12.33 -16.75 13.35
C ARG A 369 -12.68 -15.95 14.59
N TYR A 370 -13.25 -14.78 14.34
CA TYR A 370 -13.67 -13.86 15.38
C TYR A 370 -15.09 -13.39 15.14
N GLN A 371 -15.70 -12.94 16.22
CA GLN A 371 -17.07 -12.46 16.23
C GLN A 371 -17.20 -11.29 17.21
N PHE A 372 -18.06 -10.34 16.85
CA PHE A 372 -18.49 -9.26 17.73
C PHE A 372 -19.97 -8.98 17.51
N VAL A 373 -20.71 -8.74 18.60
CA VAL A 373 -22.14 -8.40 18.55
C VAL A 373 -22.33 -6.94 18.94
N HIS A 374 -22.83 -6.12 18.01
CA HIS A 374 -23.31 -4.78 18.33
C HIS A 374 -24.79 -4.89 18.74
N SER A 375 -25.06 -4.77 20.04
CA SER A 375 -26.39 -5.00 20.62
C SER A 375 -27.38 -3.86 20.46
N ASN A 376 -26.90 -2.62 20.31
CA ASN A 376 -27.71 -1.41 20.22
C ASN A 376 -27.41 -0.58 18.95
N PRO A 377 -27.45 -1.17 17.75
CA PRO A 377 -27.25 -0.42 16.51
C PRO A 377 -28.38 0.60 16.31
N VAL A 378 -28.09 1.67 15.56
CA VAL A 378 -29.12 2.67 15.25
C VAL A 378 -30.17 2.06 14.32
N ASN A 379 -31.43 2.48 14.45
CA ASN A 379 -32.45 2.08 13.48
C ASN A 379 -32.15 2.74 12.12
N GLY A 380 -32.20 1.95 11.05
CA GLY A 380 -31.77 2.33 9.70
C GLY A 380 -30.39 1.79 9.35
N GLN A 381 -29.66 2.53 8.52
CA GLN A 381 -28.37 2.12 8.00
C GLN A 381 -27.27 2.20 9.06
N ASN A 382 -26.46 1.15 9.19
CA ASN A 382 -25.28 1.09 10.04
C ASN A 382 -24.07 0.68 9.19
N TYR A 383 -22.91 1.26 9.48
CA TYR A 383 -21.64 0.95 8.83
C TYR A 383 -20.61 0.50 9.86
N TYR A 384 -19.76 -0.44 9.48
CA TYR A 384 -18.78 -1.07 10.35
C TYR A 384 -17.44 -1.24 9.62
N ARG A 385 -16.36 -1.11 10.38
CA ARG A 385 -15.00 -1.47 9.94
C ARG A 385 -14.18 -1.96 11.12
N LEU A 386 -13.15 -2.75 10.83
CA LEU A 386 -12.11 -3.09 11.79
C LEU A 386 -10.94 -2.12 11.63
N LYS A 387 -10.40 -1.67 12.75
CA LYS A 387 -9.06 -1.11 12.83
C LYS A 387 -8.16 -2.16 13.49
N MET A 388 -7.29 -2.76 12.69
CA MET A 388 -6.37 -3.81 13.08
C MET A 388 -5.12 -3.14 13.61
N ILE A 389 -4.77 -3.37 14.87
CA ILE A 389 -3.65 -2.71 15.56
C ILE A 389 -2.61 -3.76 15.89
N ASP A 390 -1.36 -3.42 15.61
CA ASP A 390 -0.20 -4.26 15.89
C ASP A 390 0.44 -3.88 17.23
N MET A 391 1.28 -4.75 17.80
CA MET A 391 1.89 -4.54 19.13
C MET A 391 2.84 -3.34 19.17
N ASP A 392 3.31 -2.87 18.01
CA ASP A 392 4.11 -1.66 17.86
C ASP A 392 3.26 -0.37 17.74
N GLY A 393 1.92 -0.50 17.76
CA GLY A 393 0.96 0.59 17.67
C GLY A 393 0.63 1.05 16.25
N THR A 394 1.21 0.43 15.21
CA THR A 394 0.77 0.65 13.83
C THR A 394 -0.61 0.04 13.59
N TYR A 395 -1.31 0.49 12.55
CA TYR A 395 -2.66 0.01 12.28
C TYR A 395 -3.06 0.08 10.80
N ALA A 396 -4.03 -0.76 10.45
CA ALA A 396 -4.70 -0.76 9.14
C ALA A 396 -6.21 -0.91 9.30
N PHE A 397 -6.99 -0.48 8.30
CA PHE A 397 -8.45 -0.63 8.30
C PHE A 397 -8.90 -1.75 7.38
N SER A 398 -9.98 -2.45 7.74
CA SER A 398 -10.69 -3.33 6.83
C SER A 398 -11.49 -2.53 5.78
N ARG A 399 -12.06 -3.24 4.81
CA ARG A 399 -13.20 -2.72 4.03
C ARG A 399 -14.36 -2.39 4.96
N VAL A 400 -15.17 -1.40 4.58
CA VAL A 400 -16.41 -1.07 5.27
C VAL A 400 -17.50 -2.08 4.91
N GLN A 401 -18.24 -2.53 5.91
CA GLN A 401 -19.43 -3.37 5.77
C GLN A 401 -20.64 -2.61 6.29
N ASP A 402 -21.80 -2.81 5.66
CA ASP A 402 -23.01 -2.12 6.03
C ASP A 402 -24.16 -3.10 6.33
N VAL A 403 -25.06 -2.69 7.21
CA VAL A 403 -26.27 -3.47 7.56
C VAL A 403 -27.40 -2.54 7.98
N VAL A 404 -28.61 -2.86 7.53
CA VAL A 404 -29.83 -2.12 7.88
C VAL A 404 -30.55 -2.80 9.04
N ILE A 405 -30.75 -2.07 10.14
CA ILE A 405 -31.51 -2.53 11.31
C ILE A 405 -32.87 -1.88 11.30
N ASN A 406 -33.92 -2.70 11.27
CA ASN A 406 -35.30 -2.24 11.36
C ASN A 406 -35.89 -2.85 12.64
N THR A 407 -36.01 -2.06 13.70
CA THR A 407 -36.72 -2.45 14.92
C THR A 407 -38.16 -1.92 14.87
N PRO A 408 -39.19 -2.78 14.91
CA PRO A 408 -40.55 -2.31 15.06
C PRO A 408 -40.67 -1.64 16.43
N SER A 409 -41.04 -0.37 16.44
CA SER A 409 -41.35 0.33 17.68
C SER A 409 -42.71 -0.15 18.18
N VAL A 410 -42.69 -1.11 19.10
CA VAL A 410 -43.91 -1.56 19.76
C VAL A 410 -44.44 -0.41 20.61
N VAL A 411 -45.68 0.01 20.34
CA VAL A 411 -46.42 0.96 21.16
C VAL A 411 -47.50 0.16 21.87
N THR A 412 -47.44 0.08 23.20
CA THR A 412 -48.48 -0.53 24.04
C THR A 412 -49.44 0.57 24.51
N ALA A 413 -50.75 0.25 24.55
CA ALA A 413 -51.79 1.20 24.96
C ALA A 413 -52.71 0.56 26.00
N TYR A 414 -52.87 1.18 27.17
CA TYR A 414 -53.65 0.63 28.27
C TYR A 414 -54.28 1.72 29.16
N PRO A 415 -55.36 1.43 29.90
CA PRO A 415 -56.13 0.18 29.86
C PRO A 415 -56.93 0.04 28.56
N ASN A 416 -57.27 -1.20 28.21
CA ASN A 416 -58.16 -1.50 27.09
C ASN A 416 -59.07 -2.67 27.51
N PRO A 417 -60.38 -2.46 27.79
CA PRO A 417 -61.15 -1.25 27.48
C PRO A 417 -60.79 0.00 28.31
N VAL A 418 -61.01 1.18 27.72
CA VAL A 418 -60.71 2.49 28.33
C VAL A 418 -62.00 3.28 28.61
N VAL A 419 -62.01 4.04 29.72
CA VAL A 419 -63.12 4.94 30.10
C VAL A 419 -62.74 6.41 29.91
N SER A 420 -61.65 6.87 30.54
CA SER A 420 -61.25 8.30 30.53
C SER A 420 -59.86 8.53 29.95
N ASP A 421 -58.82 7.86 30.47
CA ASP A 421 -57.44 8.09 30.06
C ASP A 421 -56.86 6.82 29.44
N LEU A 422 -56.25 6.96 28.26
CA LEU A 422 -55.46 5.90 27.63
C LEU A 422 -53.97 6.25 27.72
N THR A 423 -53.19 5.45 28.44
CA THR A 423 -51.74 5.56 28.53
C THR A 423 -51.08 4.88 27.33
N ILE A 424 -50.10 5.57 26.75
CA ILE A 424 -49.28 5.10 25.64
C ILE A 424 -47.85 4.88 26.13
N GLU A 425 -47.42 3.64 26.11
CA GLU A 425 -46.05 3.26 26.46
C GLU A 425 -45.24 3.05 25.17
N THR A 426 -44.16 3.82 25.07
CA THR A 426 -43.22 3.82 23.94
C THR A 426 -41.81 4.10 24.48
N ASN A 427 -40.79 3.62 23.78
CA ASN A 427 -39.39 3.81 24.16
C ASN A 427 -38.97 5.29 24.19
N ASP A 428 -39.64 6.16 23.41
CA ASP A 428 -39.29 7.57 23.29
C ASP A 428 -40.48 8.40 22.76
N LEU A 429 -41.18 9.11 23.66
CA LEU A 429 -42.32 9.97 23.30
C LEU A 429 -41.93 11.13 22.37
N SER A 430 -40.66 11.58 22.40
CA SER A 430 -40.20 12.68 21.53
C SER A 430 -40.18 12.30 20.05
N LYS A 431 -40.21 11.00 19.75
CA LYS A 431 -40.24 10.47 18.38
C LYS A 431 -41.65 10.26 17.84
N VAL A 432 -42.70 10.54 18.62
CA VAL A 432 -44.09 10.47 18.16
C VAL A 432 -44.41 11.73 17.35
N LYS A 433 -44.61 11.57 16.04
CA LYS A 433 -45.00 12.64 15.11
C LYS A 433 -46.50 12.94 15.19
N GLY A 434 -47.34 11.94 15.49
CA GLY A 434 -48.77 12.15 15.65
C GLY A 434 -49.50 10.88 16.07
N ILE A 435 -50.66 11.06 16.71
CA ILE A 435 -51.52 9.98 17.18
C ILE A 435 -52.94 10.19 16.62
N TYR A 436 -53.54 9.12 16.11
CA TYR A 436 -54.87 9.14 15.50
C TYR A 436 -55.74 8.00 16.02
N LEU A 437 -57.02 8.27 16.25
CA LEU A 437 -58.04 7.23 16.39
C LEU A 437 -58.80 7.08 15.07
N ILE A 438 -58.97 5.84 14.62
CA ILE A 438 -59.71 5.50 13.42
C ILE A 438 -60.98 4.78 13.86
N ASN A 439 -62.15 5.36 13.55
CA ASN A 439 -63.42 4.74 13.88
C ASN A 439 -63.82 3.64 12.87
N ALA A 440 -64.92 2.94 13.11
CA ALA A 440 -65.41 1.87 12.23
C ALA A 440 -65.75 2.33 10.79
N ALA A 441 -65.97 3.63 10.58
CA ALA A 441 -66.20 4.21 9.25
C ALA A 441 -64.89 4.65 8.56
N GLY A 442 -63.72 4.37 9.15
CA GLY A 442 -62.41 4.77 8.63
C GLY A 442 -62.04 6.24 8.85
N GLN A 443 -62.84 7.00 9.60
CA GLN A 443 -62.56 8.41 9.86
C GLN A 443 -61.40 8.54 10.87
N LYS A 444 -60.36 9.27 10.48
CA LYS A 444 -59.20 9.61 11.32
C LYS A 444 -59.50 10.82 12.21
N ILE A 445 -59.29 10.67 13.51
CA ILE A 445 -59.44 11.70 14.53
C ILE A 445 -58.06 11.93 15.15
N ALA A 446 -57.50 13.13 15.01
CA ALA A 446 -56.22 13.46 15.63
C ALA A 446 -56.38 13.59 17.16
N MET A 447 -55.46 12.98 17.90
CA MET A 447 -55.45 13.01 19.36
C MET A 447 -54.19 13.71 19.87
N SER A 448 -54.36 14.48 20.95
CA SER A 448 -53.24 15.06 21.69
C SER A 448 -52.80 14.09 22.79
N ILE A 449 -51.48 14.05 23.03
CA ILE A 449 -50.87 13.31 24.13
C ILE A 449 -50.25 14.30 25.11
N SER A 450 -50.49 14.09 26.40
CA SER A 450 -49.90 14.88 27.49
C SER A 450 -49.37 13.93 28.54
N SER A 451 -48.06 14.01 28.84
CA SER A 451 -47.40 13.18 29.85
C SER A 451 -47.78 11.69 29.71
N ASP A 452 -47.62 11.13 28.51
CA ASP A 452 -47.97 9.75 28.10
C ASP A 452 -49.47 9.40 27.92
N LYS A 453 -50.39 10.31 28.23
CA LYS A 453 -51.83 10.03 28.21
C LYS A 453 -52.59 10.71 27.10
N ILE A 454 -53.63 10.03 26.61
CA ILE A 454 -54.64 10.55 25.70
C ILE A 454 -55.96 10.65 26.47
N ASP A 455 -56.57 11.84 26.47
CA ASP A 455 -57.92 12.07 26.99
C ASP A 455 -58.97 11.46 26.05
N MET A 456 -59.62 10.40 26.52
CA MET A 456 -60.67 9.67 25.84
C MET A 456 -62.07 10.06 26.33
N SER A 457 -62.22 10.96 27.30
CA SER A 457 -63.50 11.30 27.94
C SER A 457 -64.57 11.82 26.96
N LYS A 458 -64.13 12.50 25.89
CA LYS A 458 -65.01 13.07 24.84
C LYS A 458 -65.19 12.13 23.65
N VAL A 459 -64.51 10.98 23.64
CA VAL A 459 -64.64 9.97 22.59
C VAL A 459 -65.87 9.11 22.87
N ARG A 460 -66.72 8.89 21.86
CA ARG A 460 -67.92 8.07 21.99
C ARG A 460 -67.55 6.60 22.23
N ALA A 461 -68.40 5.88 22.96
CA ALA A 461 -68.26 4.44 23.13
C ALA A 461 -68.20 3.72 21.78
N GLY A 462 -67.30 2.75 21.63
CA GLY A 462 -67.08 2.04 20.37
C GLY A 462 -65.69 1.42 20.23
N ILE A 463 -65.46 0.80 19.08
CA ILE A 463 -64.17 0.21 18.71
C ILE A 463 -63.41 1.18 17.81
N TYR A 464 -62.14 1.38 18.13
CA TYR A 464 -61.22 2.23 17.38
C TYR A 464 -59.92 1.50 17.06
N ILE A 465 -59.24 1.91 16.00
CA ILE A 465 -57.82 1.61 15.80
C ILE A 465 -57.03 2.85 16.20
N LEU A 466 -56.17 2.72 17.20
CA LEU A 466 -55.15 3.71 17.52
C LEU A 466 -53.99 3.56 16.52
N GLU A 467 -53.65 4.63 15.81
CA GLU A 467 -52.50 4.73 14.91
C GLU A 467 -51.50 5.72 15.51
N VAL A 468 -50.24 5.29 15.69
CA VAL A 468 -49.14 6.13 16.19
C VAL A 468 -48.08 6.23 15.12
N ASN A 469 -47.88 7.45 14.62
CA ASN A 469 -46.93 7.76 13.56
C ASN A 469 -45.67 8.35 14.18
N GLN A 470 -44.51 7.85 13.78
CA GLN A 470 -43.21 8.30 14.29
C GLN A 470 -42.50 9.26 13.32
N THR A 471 -41.53 10.01 13.84
CA THR A 471 -40.70 10.94 13.05
C THR A 471 -39.84 10.23 12.00
N ASN A 472 -39.49 8.96 12.23
CA ASN A 472 -38.77 8.11 11.27
C ASN A 472 -39.68 7.47 10.20
N GLY A 473 -40.98 7.76 10.20
CA GLY A 473 -41.95 7.21 9.26
C GLY A 473 -42.57 5.87 9.66
N ALA A 474 -42.16 5.25 10.77
CA ALA A 474 -42.80 4.05 11.28
C ALA A 474 -44.23 4.33 11.75
N VAL A 475 -45.12 3.36 11.53
CA VAL A 475 -46.53 3.42 11.92
C VAL A 475 -46.87 2.18 12.74
N SER A 476 -47.38 2.40 13.96
CA SER A 476 -47.85 1.33 14.85
C SER A 476 -49.36 1.43 15.02
N THR A 477 -50.07 0.29 15.02
CA THR A 477 -51.52 0.27 15.21
C THR A 477 -51.95 -0.66 16.34
N THR A 478 -53.00 -0.30 17.08
CA THR A 478 -53.54 -1.10 18.17
C THR A 478 -55.05 -0.90 18.28
N LYS A 479 -55.82 -1.99 18.47
CA LYS A 479 -57.27 -1.91 18.67
C LYS A 479 -57.60 -1.41 20.07
N ILE A 480 -58.48 -0.42 20.19
CA ILE A 480 -58.97 0.15 21.45
C ILE A 480 -60.49 0.00 21.54
N VAL A 481 -60.99 -0.36 22.73
CA VAL A 481 -62.41 -0.41 23.06
C VAL A 481 -62.71 0.71 24.05
N LYS A 482 -63.49 1.71 23.62
CA LYS A 482 -64.00 2.78 24.48
C LYS A 482 -65.35 2.39 25.06
N GLN A 483 -65.49 2.46 26.38
CA GLN A 483 -66.74 2.21 27.11
C GLN A 483 -67.61 3.44 27.26
#